data_AF-A0A3B9EXY8-F1
#
_entry.id   AF-A0A3B9EXY8-F1
#
_cell.length_a   1.000
_cell.length_b   1.000
_cell.length_c   1.000
_cell.angle_alpha   90.00
_cell.angle_beta   90.00
_cell.angle_gamma   90.00
#
_symmetry.space_group_name_H-M   'P 1'
#
loop_
_entity.id
_entity.type
_entity.pdbx_description
1 polymer ?
#
loop_
_entity_poly.entity_id
_entity_poly.type
_entity_poly.pdbx_seq_one_letter_code
_entity_poly.pdbx_strand_id
1 'polypeptide(L)'
;MSYGKYEIVTGAGAKISSVSSSTYHYVTEPGPPLYKTSNHLTKTTTYSYVDDHNLVKQITSINSDQKEHSKIFKYVAEFAGNLASKSNDDQGDVTSIAMDDMLQANMIAAPVEELEVVDGNVVGGKLYTYKRDNFNYVLDKTFNLSINSIPVAYTPSFFSSIGRIPDGGDYYYKFHQDANYYPVMEYVAYDNVGNLAEIRQPGGSSTSYIYGYNNTLPVASVLNASANECYATSFEGFEWWDGSPQNPSRYLSNNSFTGDYYLKVPANAFGFSIPLNVEDEDQEYILSAYVKTSANFGNNANLIIQVVDETTSTQLGWLNTVIGSTNNEWVYVERKVDLSQYTNDCKLKLEVWNIHGTEDMAVDELRFGPVDAQLSTYTYEPLKGITSQVSPDLRKKTFEYDEFGRLKLVRDQDGNIQSANQYHYRP
;
A
#
# COMPACT_ATOMS: atom_id res chain seq x y z
N MET A 1 4.63 -8.02 37.01
CA MET A 1 4.51 -8.90 35.83
C MET A 1 3.95 -10.21 36.33
N SER A 2 2.71 -10.57 35.98
CA SER A 2 2.16 -11.90 36.30
C SER A 2 1.83 -12.58 34.98
N TYR A 3 2.35 -13.79 34.81
CA TYR A 3 2.15 -14.63 33.65
C TYR A 3 0.69 -15.11 33.58
N GLY A 4 0.06 -15.00 32.41
CA GLY A 4 -1.27 -15.53 32.16
C GLY A 4 -1.28 -17.05 32.28
N LYS A 5 -2.22 -17.60 33.05
CA LYS A 5 -2.50 -19.04 33.08
C LYS A 5 -3.34 -19.39 31.86
N TYR A 6 -2.81 -20.27 31.02
CA TYR A 6 -3.58 -20.96 29.98
C TYR A 6 -4.25 -22.17 30.63
N GLU A 7 -5.56 -22.30 30.49
CA GLU A 7 -6.27 -23.53 30.86
C GLU A 7 -6.71 -24.24 29.58
N ILE A 8 -6.18 -25.45 29.38
CA ILE A 8 -6.59 -26.34 28.29
C ILE A 8 -7.72 -27.20 28.86
N VAL A 9 -8.97 -26.95 28.42
CA VAL A 9 -10.12 -27.74 28.85
C VAL A 9 -10.38 -28.83 27.81
N THR A 10 -9.86 -30.03 28.06
CA THR A 10 -10.16 -31.22 27.25
C THR A 10 -11.46 -31.87 27.73
N GLY A 11 -12.59 -31.54 27.08
CA GLY A 11 -13.87 -32.25 27.23
C GLY A 11 -14.07 -33.23 26.07
N ALA A 12 -14.37 -34.48 26.37
CA ALA A 12 -14.59 -35.53 25.37
C ALA A 12 -15.71 -35.14 24.38
N GLY A 13 -15.35 -34.94 23.11
CA GLY A 13 -16.28 -34.78 21.99
C GLY A 13 -16.14 -33.51 21.14
N ALA A 14 -15.37 -32.50 21.58
CA ALA A 14 -15.07 -31.31 20.76
C ALA A 14 -13.56 -31.00 20.80
N LYS A 15 -12.93 -30.91 19.62
CA LYS A 15 -11.49 -30.72 19.45
C LYS A 15 -11.04 -29.30 19.89
N ILE A 16 -9.96 -29.29 20.67
CA ILE A 16 -9.03 -28.19 21.00
C ILE A 16 -9.67 -26.78 21.11
N SER A 17 -10.21 -26.45 22.27
CA SER A 17 -10.44 -25.07 22.71
C SER A 17 -9.25 -24.61 23.55
N SER A 18 -8.66 -23.47 23.20
CA SER A 18 -7.74 -22.76 24.12
C SER A 18 -8.54 -21.65 24.81
N VAL A 19 -8.45 -21.59 26.13
CA VAL A 19 -9.08 -20.53 26.94
C VAL A 19 -7.97 -19.65 27.51
N SER A 20 -8.06 -18.35 27.23
CA SER A 20 -7.22 -17.35 27.88
C SER A 20 -8.10 -16.48 28.78
N SER A 21 -7.74 -16.37 30.05
CA SER A 21 -8.42 -15.50 31.01
C SER A 21 -7.48 -14.36 31.40
N SER A 22 -7.99 -13.12 31.32
CA SER A 22 -7.26 -11.93 31.77
C SER A 22 -8.11 -11.21 32.82
N THR A 23 -7.55 -11.02 34.02
CA THR A 23 -8.19 -10.25 35.09
C THR A 23 -7.49 -8.90 35.19
N TYR A 24 -8.25 -7.81 35.00
CA TYR A 24 -7.73 -6.45 35.13
C TYR A 24 -8.07 -5.89 36.52
N HIS A 25 -7.08 -5.27 37.18
CA HIS A 25 -7.27 -4.60 38.47
C HIS A 25 -7.30 -3.08 38.26
N TYR A 26 -8.39 -2.44 38.65
CA TYR A 26 -8.40 -0.98 38.82
C TYR A 26 -7.80 -0.63 40.18
N VAL A 27 -6.74 0.16 40.20
CA VAL A 27 -6.26 0.84 41.41
C VAL A 27 -6.66 2.30 41.28
N THR A 28 -7.72 2.70 41.96
CA THR A 28 -7.97 4.12 42.26
C THR A 28 -7.46 4.37 43.68
N GLU A 29 -6.29 4.99 43.81
CA GLU A 29 -5.89 5.63 45.08
C GLU A 29 -6.94 6.70 45.45
N PRO A 30 -7.29 6.91 46.74
CA PRO A 30 -6.34 7.33 47.78
C PRO A 30 -6.61 6.83 49.22
N GLY A 31 -5.57 6.37 49.92
CA GLY A 31 -5.54 6.22 51.39
C GLY A 31 -6.52 5.22 52.05
N PRO A 32 -6.28 4.81 53.32
CA PRO A 32 -7.13 3.84 54.01
C PRO A 32 -8.33 4.52 54.70
N PRO A 33 -9.50 3.85 54.84
CA PRO A 33 -9.61 2.43 55.19
C PRO A 33 -10.49 1.56 54.28
N LEU A 34 -10.06 0.29 54.16
CA LEU A 34 -10.83 -0.95 53.92
C LEU A 34 -12.21 -0.81 53.23
N TYR A 35 -12.21 -0.72 51.90
CA TYR A 35 -13.35 -1.15 51.09
C TYR A 35 -13.02 -2.50 50.45
N LYS A 36 -13.85 -3.51 50.70
CA LYS A 36 -13.92 -4.70 49.83
C LYS A 36 -14.43 -4.23 48.46
N THR A 37 -13.52 -3.96 47.53
CA THR A 37 -13.88 -3.82 46.11
C THR A 37 -13.82 -5.19 45.47
N SER A 38 -14.93 -5.93 45.50
CA SER A 38 -15.10 -7.23 44.86
C SER A 38 -15.53 -7.14 43.39
N ASN A 39 -15.16 -6.06 42.68
CA ASN A 39 -15.49 -5.91 41.26
C ASN A 39 -14.26 -6.27 40.43
N HIS A 40 -14.06 -7.58 40.22
CA HIS A 40 -13.13 -8.08 39.23
C HIS A 40 -13.80 -8.04 37.87
N LEU A 41 -13.16 -7.36 36.91
CA LEU A 41 -13.58 -7.36 35.53
C LEU A 41 -12.87 -8.53 34.86
N THR A 42 -13.52 -9.69 34.89
CA THR A 42 -13.01 -10.91 34.28
C THR A 42 -13.36 -10.89 32.79
N LYS A 43 -12.36 -10.78 31.92
CA LYS A 43 -12.55 -11.03 30.49
C LYS A 43 -12.10 -12.47 30.21
N THR A 44 -13.06 -13.31 29.86
CA THR A 44 -12.77 -14.65 29.34
C THR A 44 -12.74 -14.56 27.82
N THR A 45 -11.69 -15.04 27.17
CA THR A 45 -11.61 -15.17 25.70
C THR A 45 -11.41 -16.63 25.32
N THR A 46 -12.34 -17.15 24.51
CA THR A 46 -12.37 -18.54 24.03
C THR A 46 -12.12 -18.56 22.53
N TYR A 47 -11.27 -19.48 22.07
CA TYR A 47 -10.98 -19.70 20.66
C TYR A 47 -11.54 -21.05 20.21
N SER A 48 -12.19 -21.06 19.04
CA SER A 48 -12.48 -22.28 18.29
C SER A 48 -11.73 -22.27 16.96
N TYR A 49 -11.45 -23.45 16.41
CA TYR A 49 -10.60 -23.63 15.23
C TYR A 49 -11.29 -24.46 14.15
N VAL A 50 -10.87 -24.28 12.90
CA VAL A 50 -11.25 -25.13 11.76
C VAL A 50 -10.53 -26.48 11.90
N ASP A 51 -11.30 -27.57 11.86
CA ASP A 51 -10.87 -28.93 12.28
C ASP A 51 -9.63 -29.48 11.56
N ASP A 52 -9.36 -29.02 10.32
CA ASP A 52 -8.33 -29.59 9.44
C ASP A 52 -7.09 -28.69 9.26
N HIS A 53 -7.13 -27.43 9.71
CA HIS A 53 -6.10 -26.42 9.36
C HIS A 53 -5.60 -25.57 10.52
N ASN A 54 -6.11 -25.78 11.75
CA ASN A 54 -5.78 -24.97 12.94
C ASN A 54 -5.99 -23.46 12.75
N LEU A 55 -6.85 -23.05 11.81
CA LEU A 55 -7.23 -21.66 11.59
C LEU A 55 -8.27 -21.26 12.63
N VAL A 56 -8.16 -20.07 13.21
CA VAL A 56 -9.12 -19.57 14.21
C VAL A 56 -10.46 -19.34 13.53
N LYS A 57 -11.49 -20.11 13.90
CA LYS A 57 -12.86 -20.01 13.38
C LYS A 57 -13.70 -19.01 14.15
N GLN A 58 -13.53 -18.95 15.47
CA GLN A 58 -14.28 -18.02 16.31
C GLN A 58 -13.46 -17.56 17.51
N ILE A 59 -13.59 -16.28 17.84
CA ILE A 59 -13.07 -15.69 19.08
C ILE A 59 -14.27 -15.16 19.84
N THR A 60 -14.55 -15.71 21.01
CA THR A 60 -15.65 -15.28 21.87
C THR A 60 -15.10 -14.62 23.12
N SER A 61 -15.61 -13.45 23.49
CA SER A 61 -15.27 -12.77 24.73
C SER A 61 -16.51 -12.25 25.45
N ILE A 62 -16.52 -12.37 26.78
CA ILE A 62 -17.52 -11.74 27.64
C ILE A 62 -16.83 -10.57 28.35
N ASN A 63 -17.35 -9.36 28.16
CA ASN A 63 -16.80 -8.13 28.73
C ASN A 63 -17.64 -7.68 29.95
N SER A 64 -17.35 -6.50 30.51
CA SER A 64 -18.10 -5.93 31.65
C SER A 64 -19.57 -5.65 31.40
N ASP A 65 -19.99 -5.63 30.13
CA ASP A 65 -21.39 -5.49 29.74
C ASP A 65 -22.18 -6.79 29.90
N GLN A 66 -21.52 -7.89 30.29
CA GLN A 66 -22.08 -9.24 30.42
C GLN A 66 -22.67 -9.79 29.11
N LYS A 67 -22.37 -9.16 27.97
CA LYS A 67 -22.75 -9.63 26.65
C LYS A 67 -21.67 -10.52 26.08
N GLU A 68 -22.09 -11.49 25.28
CA GLU A 68 -21.17 -12.32 24.53
C GLU A 68 -20.82 -11.62 23.21
N HIS A 69 -19.55 -11.27 23.04
CA HIS A 69 -19.00 -10.70 21.80
C HIS A 69 -18.20 -11.76 21.08
N SER A 70 -18.61 -12.11 19.86
CA SER A 70 -17.94 -13.10 19.02
C SER A 70 -17.43 -12.47 17.73
N LYS A 71 -16.20 -12.82 17.32
CA LYS A 71 -15.72 -12.68 15.94
C LYS A 71 -15.71 -14.05 15.28
N ILE A 72 -16.39 -14.20 14.15
CA ILE A 72 -16.45 -15.45 13.38
C ILE A 72 -15.69 -15.24 12.08
N PHE A 73 -14.83 -16.18 11.71
CA PHE A 73 -13.99 -16.12 10.52
C PHE A 73 -14.37 -17.25 9.57
N LYS A 74 -14.39 -16.94 8.27
CA LYS A 74 -14.33 -17.92 7.19
C LYS A 74 -13.09 -17.71 6.35
N TYR A 75 -12.47 -18.81 5.95
CA TYR A 75 -11.27 -18.80 5.08
C TYR A 75 -11.52 -19.52 3.77
N VAL A 76 -10.63 -19.32 2.80
CA VAL A 76 -10.61 -20.05 1.52
C VAL A 76 -10.71 -21.57 1.74
N ALA A 77 -10.05 -22.12 2.76
CA ALA A 77 -10.10 -23.54 3.13
C ALA A 77 -11.52 -24.12 3.27
N GLU A 78 -12.47 -23.33 3.78
CA GLU A 78 -13.84 -23.78 4.05
C GLU A 78 -14.66 -23.98 2.77
N PHE A 79 -14.12 -23.55 1.63
CA PHE A 79 -14.76 -23.70 0.33
C PHE A 79 -14.19 -24.87 -0.49
N ALA A 80 -13.17 -25.58 0.01
CA ALA A 80 -12.45 -26.64 -0.72
C ALA A 80 -13.34 -27.79 -1.20
N GLY A 81 -14.32 -28.21 -0.40
CA GLY A 81 -15.24 -29.31 -0.76
C GLY A 81 -16.17 -28.98 -1.92
N ASN A 82 -16.35 -27.70 -2.22
CA ASN A 82 -17.19 -27.25 -3.34
C ASN A 82 -16.39 -27.02 -4.61
N LEU A 83 -15.07 -26.81 -4.59
CA LEU A 83 -14.32 -26.35 -5.77
C LEU A 83 -13.53 -27.45 -6.53
N ALA A 84 -13.48 -28.68 -6.01
CA ALA A 84 -12.61 -29.78 -6.46
C ALA A 84 -12.85 -30.35 -7.89
N SER A 85 -13.55 -29.66 -8.78
CA SER A 85 -13.91 -30.15 -10.14
C SER A 85 -14.18 -28.99 -11.10
N LYS A 86 -13.14 -28.25 -11.51
CA LYS A 86 -13.24 -27.01 -12.33
C LYS A 86 -12.15 -26.92 -13.39
N SER A 87 -12.49 -26.29 -14.52
CA SER A 87 -11.53 -25.84 -15.52
C SER A 87 -11.07 -24.41 -15.27
N ASN A 88 -9.96 -24.05 -15.91
CA ASN A 88 -9.38 -22.72 -15.97
C ASN A 88 -10.12 -21.73 -16.91
N ASP A 89 -11.40 -21.97 -17.23
CA ASP A 89 -12.17 -21.22 -18.25
C ASP A 89 -12.95 -20.02 -17.67
N ASP A 90 -13.04 -18.94 -18.44
CA ASP A 90 -13.50 -17.58 -18.07
C ASP A 90 -15.02 -17.47 -17.77
N GLN A 91 -15.74 -18.60 -17.67
CA GLN A 91 -17.19 -18.62 -17.42
C GLN A 91 -17.57 -18.62 -15.93
N GLY A 92 -16.62 -18.91 -15.02
CA GLY A 92 -16.81 -18.66 -13.58
C GLY A 92 -16.67 -17.17 -13.24
N ASP A 93 -17.21 -16.72 -12.10
CA ASP A 93 -16.89 -15.36 -11.66
C ASP A 93 -15.45 -15.27 -11.15
N VAL A 94 -14.84 -14.09 -11.28
CA VAL A 94 -13.44 -13.80 -10.94
C VAL A 94 -13.05 -14.32 -9.56
N THR A 95 -13.93 -14.17 -8.57
CA THR A 95 -13.65 -14.59 -7.19
C THR A 95 -13.65 -16.09 -7.03
N SER A 96 -14.64 -16.78 -7.62
CA SER A 96 -14.69 -18.24 -7.58
C SER A 96 -13.47 -18.89 -8.23
N ILE A 97 -13.01 -18.33 -9.34
CA ILE A 97 -11.83 -18.79 -10.08
C ILE A 97 -10.57 -18.57 -9.23
N ALA A 98 -10.38 -17.37 -8.68
CA ALA A 98 -9.21 -17.05 -7.88
C ALA A 98 -9.12 -17.90 -6.60
N MET A 99 -10.23 -18.10 -5.89
CA MET A 99 -10.23 -18.92 -4.66
C MET A 99 -9.96 -20.40 -4.93
N ASP A 100 -10.37 -20.94 -6.09
CA ASP A 100 -10.01 -22.31 -6.47
C ASP A 100 -8.51 -22.45 -6.69
N ASP A 101 -7.91 -21.55 -7.45
CA ASP A 101 -6.46 -21.60 -7.66
C ASP A 101 -5.68 -21.37 -6.35
N MET A 102 -6.17 -20.50 -5.47
CA MET A 102 -5.60 -20.30 -4.14
C MET A 102 -5.61 -21.61 -3.34
N LEU A 103 -6.68 -22.42 -3.40
CA LEU A 103 -6.70 -23.75 -2.78
C LEU A 103 -5.65 -24.68 -3.39
N GLN A 104 -5.53 -24.71 -4.72
CA GLN A 104 -4.52 -25.52 -5.42
C GLN A 104 -3.09 -25.10 -5.07
N ALA A 105 -2.87 -23.81 -4.79
CA ALA A 105 -1.61 -23.23 -4.33
C ALA A 105 -1.38 -23.36 -2.81
N ASN A 106 -2.27 -24.04 -2.07
CA ASN A 106 -2.27 -24.14 -0.60
C ASN A 106 -2.40 -22.80 0.14
N MET A 107 -2.95 -21.77 -0.49
CA MET A 107 -3.31 -20.47 0.11
C MET A 107 -4.64 -20.55 0.87
N ILE A 108 -4.72 -21.49 1.79
CA ILE A 108 -5.96 -21.87 2.49
C ILE A 108 -6.40 -20.89 3.59
N ALA A 109 -5.48 -20.07 4.10
CA ALA A 109 -5.69 -19.20 5.27
C ALA A 109 -6.12 -17.77 4.93
N ALA A 110 -6.35 -17.47 3.65
CA ALA A 110 -6.83 -16.16 3.23
C ALA A 110 -8.29 -15.95 3.71
N PRO A 111 -8.60 -14.83 4.40
CA PRO A 111 -9.94 -14.59 4.95
C PRO A 111 -10.94 -14.29 3.84
N VAL A 112 -12.12 -14.91 3.88
CA VAL A 112 -13.21 -14.64 2.95
C VAL A 112 -14.30 -13.80 3.60
N GLU A 113 -14.59 -14.08 4.87
CA GLU A 113 -15.65 -13.40 5.61
C GLU A 113 -15.29 -13.31 7.10
N GLU A 114 -15.53 -12.14 7.69
CA GLU A 114 -15.41 -11.91 9.14
C GLU A 114 -16.74 -11.34 9.65
N LEU A 115 -17.34 -11.93 10.68
CA LEU A 115 -18.56 -11.42 11.30
C LEU A 115 -18.29 -10.95 12.73
N GLU A 116 -18.97 -9.88 13.10
CA GLU A 116 -19.09 -9.44 14.48
C GLU A 116 -20.48 -9.79 14.98
N VAL A 117 -20.53 -10.53 16.10
CA VAL A 117 -21.76 -11.08 16.67
C VAL A 117 -21.87 -10.70 18.14
N VAL A 118 -23.04 -10.20 18.55
CA VAL A 118 -23.34 -9.86 19.95
C VAL A 118 -24.59 -10.60 20.39
N ASP A 119 -24.47 -11.42 21.44
CA ASP A 119 -25.54 -12.27 21.97
C ASP A 119 -26.25 -13.09 20.86
N GLY A 120 -25.46 -13.68 19.95
CA GLY A 120 -25.94 -14.47 18.82
C GLY A 120 -26.46 -13.67 17.61
N ASN A 121 -26.53 -12.34 17.69
CA ASN A 121 -27.00 -11.49 16.61
C ASN A 121 -25.82 -10.91 15.82
N VAL A 122 -25.86 -11.01 14.48
CA VAL A 122 -24.87 -10.32 13.63
C VAL A 122 -25.07 -8.81 13.77
N VAL A 123 -23.99 -8.11 14.14
CA VAL A 123 -23.94 -6.66 14.31
C VAL A 123 -22.93 -5.99 13.38
N GLY A 124 -22.21 -6.76 12.57
CA GLY A 124 -21.25 -6.25 11.61
C GLY A 124 -20.60 -7.38 10.82
N GLY A 125 -19.95 -7.04 9.71
CA GLY A 125 -19.21 -8.02 8.94
C GLY A 125 -18.30 -7.36 7.91
N LYS A 126 -17.24 -8.09 7.53
CA LYS A 126 -16.34 -7.79 6.43
C LYS A 126 -16.31 -8.96 5.47
N LEU A 127 -16.19 -8.66 4.19
CA LEU A 127 -16.02 -9.66 3.14
C LEU A 127 -14.82 -9.30 2.26
N TYR A 128 -14.13 -10.31 1.77
CA TYR A 128 -12.96 -10.18 0.92
C TYR A 128 -13.16 -11.02 -0.34
N THR A 129 -13.01 -10.39 -1.51
CA THR A 129 -12.95 -11.08 -2.80
C THR A 129 -11.51 -11.08 -3.31
N TYR A 130 -11.21 -12.03 -4.20
CA TYR A 130 -9.89 -12.23 -4.76
C TYR A 130 -9.94 -12.26 -6.29
N LYS A 131 -8.82 -11.92 -6.92
CA LYS A 131 -8.63 -12.04 -8.37
C LYS A 131 -7.25 -12.63 -8.67
N ARG A 132 -7.12 -13.20 -9.87
CA ARG A 132 -5.80 -13.49 -10.44
C ARG A 132 -5.14 -12.18 -10.86
N ASP A 133 -3.86 -12.06 -10.58
CA ASP A 133 -3.00 -11.01 -11.13
C ASP A 133 -1.67 -11.64 -11.53
N ASN A 134 -1.43 -11.77 -12.84
CA ASN A 134 -0.33 -12.55 -13.40
C ASN A 134 -0.28 -13.99 -12.84
N PHE A 135 0.81 -14.34 -12.13
CA PHE A 135 1.00 -15.64 -11.46
C PHE A 135 0.61 -15.62 -9.97
N ASN A 136 0.04 -14.52 -9.49
CA ASN A 136 -0.34 -14.31 -8.10
C ASN A 136 -1.86 -14.30 -7.93
N TYR A 137 -2.30 -14.47 -6.68
CA TYR A 137 -3.69 -14.34 -6.26
C TYR A 137 -3.76 -13.27 -5.19
N VAL A 138 -4.52 -12.21 -5.48
CA VAL A 138 -4.48 -10.97 -4.72
C VAL A 138 -5.89 -10.51 -4.37
N LEU A 139 -6.02 -9.60 -3.41
CA LEU A 139 -7.30 -9.01 -3.06
C LEU A 139 -7.89 -8.27 -4.28
N ASP A 140 -9.20 -8.41 -4.46
CA ASP A 140 -9.97 -7.69 -5.48
C ASP A 140 -10.79 -6.58 -4.84
N LYS A 141 -11.70 -6.92 -3.92
CA LYS A 141 -12.56 -5.96 -3.22
C LYS A 141 -12.71 -6.33 -1.76
N THR A 142 -13.00 -5.30 -0.96
CA THR A 142 -13.47 -5.48 0.42
C THR A 142 -14.82 -4.81 0.60
N PHE A 143 -15.64 -5.42 1.45
CA PHE A 143 -17.00 -4.98 1.72
C PHE A 143 -17.23 -4.87 3.22
N ASN A 144 -18.15 -4.01 3.60
CA ASN A 144 -18.75 -4.00 4.94
C ASN A 144 -20.21 -4.41 4.86
N LEU A 145 -20.71 -5.09 5.89
CA LEU A 145 -22.12 -5.44 6.02
C LEU A 145 -22.93 -4.21 6.47
N SER A 146 -23.98 -3.85 5.73
CA SER A 146 -24.90 -2.78 6.14
C SER A 146 -25.72 -3.20 7.36
N ILE A 147 -25.79 -2.34 8.37
CA ILE A 147 -26.54 -2.59 9.62
C ILE A 147 -27.82 -1.75 9.61
N ASN A 148 -28.85 -2.25 8.94
CA ASN A 148 -30.15 -1.55 8.83
C ASN A 148 -31.11 -1.88 9.99
N SER A 149 -30.88 -3.00 10.68
CA SER A 149 -31.60 -3.44 11.88
C SER A 149 -30.73 -4.41 12.68
N ILE A 150 -31.03 -4.59 13.97
CA ILE A 150 -30.39 -5.64 14.80
C ILE A 150 -31.47 -6.62 15.27
N PRO A 151 -31.34 -7.94 15.00
CA PRO A 151 -30.28 -8.56 14.19
C PRO A 151 -30.32 -8.17 12.71
N VAL A 152 -29.16 -8.16 12.06
CA VAL A 152 -29.06 -8.07 10.60
C VAL A 152 -29.53 -9.41 10.02
N ALA A 153 -30.52 -9.41 9.13
CA ALA A 153 -30.86 -10.59 8.34
C ALA A 153 -29.66 -10.91 7.44
N TYR A 154 -29.05 -12.07 7.65
CA TYR A 154 -27.73 -12.40 7.10
C TYR A 154 -27.71 -13.79 6.48
N THR A 155 -27.18 -13.86 5.26
CA THR A 155 -26.94 -15.06 4.47
C THR A 155 -25.43 -15.31 4.38
N PRO A 156 -24.91 -16.40 4.96
CA PRO A 156 -23.49 -16.70 4.88
C PRO A 156 -22.99 -16.85 3.45
N SER A 157 -21.78 -16.36 3.14
CA SER A 157 -21.14 -16.58 1.84
C SER A 157 -21.00 -18.07 1.48
N PHE A 158 -21.20 -18.42 0.20
CA PHE A 158 -21.15 -19.80 -0.32
C PHE A 158 -20.86 -19.86 -1.84
N PHE A 159 -20.54 -21.06 -2.35
CA PHE A 159 -20.42 -21.35 -3.79
C PHE A 159 -21.61 -22.17 -4.31
N SER A 160 -22.05 -21.89 -5.54
CA SER A 160 -23.04 -22.73 -6.26
C SER A 160 -22.58 -23.08 -7.67
N SER A 161 -22.85 -24.29 -8.17
CA SER A 161 -22.59 -24.64 -9.57
C SER A 161 -23.56 -23.88 -10.50
N ILE A 162 -23.05 -23.27 -11.58
CA ILE A 162 -23.86 -22.50 -12.55
C ILE A 162 -23.97 -23.16 -13.93
N GLY A 163 -23.31 -24.30 -14.13
CA GLY A 163 -23.34 -25.02 -15.41
C GLY A 163 -22.30 -26.13 -15.43
N ARG A 164 -22.39 -27.00 -16.43
CA ARG A 164 -21.43 -28.07 -16.69
C ARG A 164 -20.53 -27.67 -17.87
N ILE A 165 -19.27 -28.05 -17.78
CA ILE A 165 -18.30 -27.84 -18.87
C ILE A 165 -18.64 -28.77 -20.02
N PRO A 166 -18.78 -28.25 -21.27
CA PRO A 166 -19.16 -29.04 -22.43
C PRO A 166 -18.29 -30.29 -22.67
N ASP A 167 -16.98 -30.20 -22.38
CA ASP A 167 -15.99 -31.20 -22.83
C ASP A 167 -15.32 -32.03 -21.71
N GLY A 168 -15.58 -31.72 -20.43
CA GLY A 168 -14.75 -32.25 -19.31
C GLY A 168 -15.49 -32.88 -18.14
N GLY A 169 -16.82 -32.75 -18.08
CA GLY A 169 -17.61 -33.29 -16.96
C GLY A 169 -17.58 -32.49 -15.66
N ASP A 170 -16.68 -31.50 -15.56
CA ASP A 170 -16.57 -30.51 -14.49
C ASP A 170 -17.70 -29.46 -14.52
N TYR A 171 -17.71 -28.54 -13.55
CA TYR A 171 -18.74 -27.49 -13.44
C TYR A 171 -18.14 -26.07 -13.60
N TYR A 172 -18.98 -25.03 -13.65
CA TYR A 172 -18.61 -23.62 -13.38
C TYR A 172 -19.19 -23.20 -12.02
N TYR A 173 -18.46 -22.44 -11.19
CA TYR A 173 -18.93 -22.01 -9.86
C TYR A 173 -19.23 -20.51 -9.86
N LYS A 174 -20.12 -20.11 -8.94
CA LYS A 174 -20.37 -18.71 -8.62
C LYS A 174 -20.25 -18.46 -7.13
N PHE A 175 -19.51 -17.43 -6.74
CA PHE A 175 -19.46 -16.89 -5.39
C PHE A 175 -20.74 -16.10 -5.08
N HIS A 176 -21.34 -16.37 -3.93
CA HIS A 176 -22.49 -15.64 -3.42
C HIS A 176 -22.17 -15.07 -2.05
N GLN A 177 -22.63 -13.85 -1.82
CA GLN A 177 -22.51 -13.11 -0.56
C GLN A 177 -23.87 -12.54 -0.17
N ASP A 178 -24.01 -12.10 1.08
CA ASP A 178 -25.21 -11.39 1.52
C ASP A 178 -25.43 -10.10 0.71
N ALA A 179 -26.68 -9.81 0.35
CA ALA A 179 -27.02 -8.63 -0.44
C ALA A 179 -26.80 -7.29 0.29
N ASN A 180 -26.67 -7.30 1.63
CA ASN A 180 -26.40 -6.10 2.42
C ASN A 180 -24.92 -5.71 2.46
N TYR A 181 -24.01 -6.53 1.90
CA TYR A 181 -22.63 -6.12 1.71
C TYR A 181 -22.52 -5.03 0.66
N TYR A 182 -21.86 -3.94 1.02
CA TYR A 182 -21.52 -2.85 0.11
C TYR A 182 -20.00 -2.71 0.01
N PRO A 183 -19.47 -2.43 -1.18
CA PRO A 183 -18.02 -2.30 -1.36
C PRO A 183 -17.51 -1.09 -0.58
N VAL A 184 -16.33 -1.23 0.00
CA VAL A 184 -15.62 -0.15 0.70
C VAL A 184 -14.25 0.14 0.11
N MET A 185 -13.62 -0.84 -0.53
CA MET A 185 -12.37 -0.67 -1.25
C MET A 185 -12.31 -1.62 -2.45
N GLU A 186 -11.83 -1.10 -3.57
CA GLU A 186 -11.38 -1.87 -4.73
C GLU A 186 -9.85 -1.80 -4.81
N TYR A 187 -9.22 -2.95 -5.03
CA TYR A 187 -7.77 -3.09 -5.20
C TYR A 187 -7.52 -3.21 -6.71
N VAL A 188 -7.25 -2.07 -7.34
CA VAL A 188 -7.33 -1.90 -8.79
C VAL A 188 -6.15 -2.58 -9.47
N ALA A 189 -4.92 -2.27 -9.05
CA ALA A 189 -3.70 -2.73 -9.70
C ALA A 189 -2.66 -3.23 -8.69
N TYR A 190 -1.83 -4.15 -9.17
CA TYR A 190 -0.66 -4.66 -8.47
C TYR A 190 0.55 -4.56 -9.40
N ASP A 191 1.75 -4.47 -8.83
CA ASP A 191 2.98 -4.56 -9.61
C ASP A 191 3.32 -6.03 -9.97
N ASN A 192 4.33 -6.23 -10.80
CA ASN A 192 4.72 -7.56 -11.30
C ASN A 192 5.21 -8.53 -10.21
N VAL A 193 5.48 -8.06 -8.98
CA VAL A 193 5.87 -8.91 -7.85
C VAL A 193 4.73 -9.07 -6.83
N GLY A 194 3.55 -8.52 -7.11
CA GLY A 194 2.34 -8.65 -6.30
C GLY A 194 2.18 -7.60 -5.21
N ASN A 195 2.95 -6.50 -5.24
CA ASN A 195 2.69 -5.37 -4.35
C ASN A 195 1.47 -4.58 -4.82
N LEU A 196 0.71 -4.03 -3.88
CA LEU A 196 -0.47 -3.21 -4.17
C LEU A 196 -0.09 -1.87 -4.81
N ALA A 197 -0.37 -1.70 -6.09
CA ALA A 197 -0.03 -0.49 -6.84
C ALA A 197 -1.15 0.56 -6.81
N GLU A 198 -2.42 0.15 -6.72
CA GLU A 198 -3.55 1.08 -6.71
C GLU A 198 -4.75 0.56 -5.91
N ILE A 199 -5.36 1.44 -5.13
CA ILE A 199 -6.68 1.24 -4.51
C ILE A 199 -7.63 2.35 -4.91
N ARG A 200 -8.93 2.05 -4.88
CA ARG A 200 -9.99 3.00 -5.15
C ARG A 200 -11.16 2.77 -4.20
N GLN A 201 -11.61 3.84 -3.55
CA GLN A 201 -12.88 3.82 -2.83
C GLN A 201 -14.03 3.88 -3.85
N PRO A 202 -15.14 3.15 -3.65
CA PRO A 202 -16.28 3.23 -4.56
C PRO A 202 -16.80 4.67 -4.70
N GLY A 203 -16.75 5.21 -5.93
CA GLY A 203 -17.14 6.59 -6.22
C GLY A 203 -16.14 7.67 -5.80
N GLY A 204 -14.95 7.29 -5.32
CA GLY A 204 -13.84 8.19 -4.98
C GLY A 204 -12.65 8.06 -5.94
N SER A 205 -11.66 8.92 -5.76
CA SER A 205 -10.43 8.92 -6.54
C SER A 205 -9.48 7.78 -6.12
N SER A 206 -8.58 7.41 -7.02
CA SER A 206 -7.55 6.40 -6.77
C SER A 206 -6.47 6.90 -5.79
N THR A 207 -5.91 5.97 -5.04
CA THR A 207 -4.65 6.15 -4.30
C THR A 207 -3.66 5.11 -4.81
N SER A 208 -2.54 5.60 -5.34
CA SER A 208 -1.52 4.77 -5.96
C SER A 208 -0.24 4.72 -5.14
N TYR A 209 0.51 3.64 -5.28
CA TYR A 209 1.76 3.40 -4.58
C TYR A 209 2.85 3.05 -5.58
N ILE A 210 4.01 3.66 -5.41
CA ILE A 210 5.20 3.40 -6.23
C ILE A 210 6.22 2.73 -5.34
N TYR A 211 6.79 1.62 -5.80
CA TYR A 211 7.76 0.84 -5.06
C TYR A 211 9.17 1.05 -5.61
N GLY A 212 10.14 1.02 -4.70
CA GLY A 212 11.56 1.04 -5.00
C GLY A 212 12.30 0.03 -4.12
N TYR A 213 13.63 0.14 -4.05
CA TYR A 213 14.47 -0.79 -3.31
C TYR A 213 14.23 -2.24 -3.78
N ASN A 214 14.32 -2.49 -5.09
CA ASN A 214 13.98 -3.78 -5.72
C ASN A 214 12.51 -4.20 -5.48
N ASN A 215 11.59 -3.25 -5.57
CA ASN A 215 10.15 -3.44 -5.33
C ASN A 215 9.81 -4.00 -3.93
N THR A 216 10.55 -3.60 -2.90
CA THR A 216 10.32 -4.10 -1.52
C THR A 216 9.75 -3.03 -0.58
N LEU A 217 9.89 -1.75 -0.90
CA LEU A 217 9.45 -0.64 -0.05
C LEU A 217 8.69 0.41 -0.88
N PRO A 218 7.56 0.94 -0.38
CA PRO A 218 6.82 2.00 -1.05
C PRO A 218 7.60 3.31 -0.94
N VAL A 219 8.05 3.85 -2.08
CA VAL A 219 8.78 5.11 -2.17
C VAL A 219 7.88 6.31 -2.45
N ALA A 220 6.62 6.07 -2.87
CA ALA A 220 5.62 7.12 -2.92
C ALA A 220 4.19 6.61 -2.65
N SER A 221 3.35 7.50 -2.14
CA SER A 221 1.89 7.39 -2.17
C SER A 221 1.29 8.60 -2.87
N VAL A 222 0.39 8.36 -3.82
CA VAL A 222 -0.19 9.39 -4.69
C VAL A 222 -1.71 9.33 -4.56
N LEU A 223 -2.31 10.29 -3.87
CA LEU A 223 -3.77 10.42 -3.81
C LEU A 223 -4.26 11.20 -5.05
N ASN A 224 -5.41 10.82 -5.60
CA ASN A 224 -6.00 11.35 -6.83
C ASN A 224 -5.16 11.06 -8.09
N ALA A 225 -4.60 9.87 -8.18
CA ALA A 225 -3.94 9.39 -9.41
C ALA A 225 -4.03 7.87 -9.50
N SER A 226 -4.24 7.33 -10.70
CA SER A 226 -4.05 5.92 -11.04
C SER A 226 -2.58 5.54 -11.10
N ALA A 227 -2.27 4.25 -11.00
CA ALA A 227 -0.88 3.78 -10.96
C ALA A 227 -0.14 4.02 -12.28
N ASN A 228 -0.87 4.10 -13.40
CA ASN A 228 -0.28 4.29 -14.72
C ASN A 228 0.05 5.75 -15.04
N GLU A 229 -0.55 6.70 -14.32
CA GLU A 229 -0.44 8.14 -14.62
C GLU A 229 0.43 8.90 -13.62
N CYS A 230 1.11 8.21 -12.69
CA CYS A 230 2.02 8.82 -11.73
C CYS A 230 3.40 8.16 -11.71
N TYR A 231 4.41 8.94 -11.36
CA TYR A 231 5.78 8.47 -11.21
C TYR A 231 6.50 9.25 -10.11
N ALA A 232 7.39 8.60 -9.37
CA ALA A 232 8.23 9.28 -8.38
C ALA A 232 9.54 8.52 -8.14
N THR A 233 10.63 9.26 -7.96
CA THR A 233 11.89 8.67 -7.50
C THR A 233 12.77 9.70 -6.79
N SER A 234 13.40 9.26 -5.72
CA SER A 234 14.50 9.93 -5.00
C SER A 234 15.86 9.32 -5.36
N PHE A 235 15.89 8.42 -6.36
CA PHE A 235 17.10 7.74 -6.83
C PHE A 235 17.82 6.87 -5.79
N GLU A 236 17.19 6.53 -4.66
CA GLU A 236 17.79 5.67 -3.63
C GLU A 236 17.93 4.19 -4.05
N GLY A 237 17.08 3.76 -5.00
CA GLY A 237 17.05 2.39 -5.51
C GLY A 237 18.19 2.09 -6.52
N PHE A 238 18.51 0.81 -6.69
CA PHE A 238 19.62 0.33 -7.54
C PHE A 238 19.32 0.36 -9.05
N GLU A 239 18.09 0.69 -9.41
CA GLU A 239 17.60 0.72 -10.79
C GLU A 239 18.30 1.80 -11.66
N TRP A 240 19.03 2.74 -11.03
CA TRP A 240 19.73 3.87 -11.68
C TRP A 240 21.26 3.76 -11.67
N TRP A 241 21.80 2.57 -11.41
CA TRP A 241 23.25 2.34 -11.53
C TRP A 241 23.61 1.96 -12.96
N ASP A 242 24.39 2.81 -13.61
CA ASP A 242 25.36 2.33 -14.59
C ASP A 242 26.77 2.73 -14.14
N GLY A 243 27.73 1.83 -14.31
CA GLY A 243 29.11 2.04 -13.87
C GLY A 243 29.92 2.97 -14.77
N SER A 244 29.28 3.77 -15.65
CA SER A 244 29.94 4.63 -16.62
C SER A 244 29.90 6.10 -16.18
N PRO A 245 31.04 6.79 -16.09
CA PRO A 245 31.06 8.20 -15.71
C PRO A 245 30.46 9.14 -16.77
N GLN A 246 30.27 8.67 -18.02
CA GLN A 246 29.65 9.46 -19.10
C GLN A 246 28.13 9.36 -19.15
N ASN A 247 27.53 8.48 -18.36
CA ASN A 247 26.10 8.30 -18.35
C ASN A 247 25.49 8.80 -17.03
N PRO A 248 24.19 9.12 -17.04
CA PRO A 248 23.46 9.42 -15.83
C PRO A 248 23.54 8.27 -14.86
N SER A 249 23.97 8.57 -13.64
CA SER A 249 24.19 7.56 -12.63
C SER A 249 23.80 8.10 -11.27
N ARG A 250 23.35 7.20 -10.42
CA ARG A 250 23.13 7.48 -9.01
C ARG A 250 24.45 7.85 -8.33
N TYR A 251 24.49 8.98 -7.64
CA TYR A 251 25.67 9.50 -6.97
C TYR A 251 25.46 9.62 -5.46
N LEU A 252 26.34 8.98 -4.69
CA LEU A 252 26.32 9.00 -3.22
C LEU A 252 26.82 10.34 -2.70
N SER A 253 26.06 11.01 -1.85
CA SER A 253 26.42 12.31 -1.30
C SER A 253 25.80 12.52 0.07
N ASN A 254 26.50 13.26 0.93
CA ASN A 254 25.94 13.78 2.18
C ASN A 254 25.17 15.11 1.99
N ASN A 255 25.00 15.54 0.73
CA ASN A 255 24.29 16.75 0.33
C ASN A 255 23.35 16.46 -0.85
N SER A 256 22.69 15.31 -0.83
CA SER A 256 21.45 15.03 -1.59
C SER A 256 20.29 15.88 -1.04
N PHE A 257 19.21 16.03 -1.82
CA PHE A 257 18.03 16.71 -1.30
C PHE A 257 17.26 15.76 -0.37
N THR A 258 17.10 14.50 -0.77
CA THR A 258 16.56 13.41 0.05
C THR A 258 17.51 12.23 0.12
N GLY A 259 17.35 11.38 1.15
CA GLY A 259 18.16 10.18 1.32
C GLY A 259 19.68 10.44 1.20
N ASP A 260 20.40 9.50 0.60
CA ASP A 260 21.86 9.57 0.43
C ASP A 260 22.29 9.73 -1.03
N TYR A 261 21.36 9.59 -1.98
CA TYR A 261 21.65 9.55 -3.39
C TYR A 261 20.89 10.62 -4.17
N TYR A 262 21.47 11.02 -5.29
CA TYR A 262 20.77 11.80 -6.32
C TYR A 262 21.19 11.30 -7.69
N LEU A 263 20.46 11.66 -8.75
CA LEU A 263 20.88 11.42 -10.12
C LEU A 263 21.89 12.47 -10.58
N LYS A 264 23.13 12.07 -10.85
CA LYS A 264 24.11 12.92 -11.53
C LYS A 264 23.90 12.80 -13.04
N VAL A 265 23.64 13.92 -13.70
CA VAL A 265 23.47 14.04 -15.15
C VAL A 265 24.74 14.68 -15.74
N PRO A 266 25.58 13.92 -16.45
CA PRO A 266 26.82 14.45 -17.03
C PRO A 266 26.59 15.59 -18.03
N ALA A 267 27.65 16.36 -18.27
CA ALA A 267 27.70 17.32 -19.37
C ALA A 267 27.28 16.70 -20.72
N ASN A 268 26.45 17.40 -21.50
CA ASN A 268 25.90 16.96 -22.79
C ASN A 268 25.16 15.61 -22.77
N ALA A 269 24.53 15.24 -21.65
CA ALA A 269 23.79 13.99 -21.52
C ALA A 269 22.31 14.21 -21.21
N PHE A 270 21.46 13.37 -21.77
CA PHE A 270 20.14 13.12 -21.18
C PHE A 270 20.34 12.41 -19.86
N GLY A 271 19.61 12.83 -18.83
CA GLY A 271 19.55 12.24 -17.51
C GLY A 271 18.52 11.12 -17.46
N PHE A 272 17.46 11.36 -16.70
CA PHE A 272 16.25 10.57 -16.69
C PHE A 272 15.51 10.70 -18.04
N SER A 273 14.96 9.59 -18.55
CA SER A 273 14.14 9.54 -19.76
C SER A 273 13.18 8.35 -19.69
N ILE A 274 11.95 8.56 -19.23
CA ILE A 274 10.96 7.49 -19.06
C ILE A 274 9.69 7.77 -19.87
N PRO A 275 9.22 6.81 -20.69
CA PRO A 275 7.89 6.87 -21.27
C PRO A 275 6.85 6.57 -20.18
N LEU A 276 5.74 7.29 -20.20
CA LEU A 276 4.61 7.08 -19.30
C LEU A 276 3.32 7.10 -20.11
N ASN A 277 2.40 6.20 -19.76
CA ASN A 277 1.03 6.25 -20.27
C ASN A 277 0.24 7.28 -19.45
N VAL A 278 -0.82 7.80 -20.03
CA VAL A 278 -1.79 8.66 -19.36
C VAL A 278 -3.16 8.11 -19.67
N GLU A 279 -4.07 8.12 -18.70
CA GLU A 279 -5.41 7.54 -18.87
C GLU A 279 -6.47 8.62 -19.08
N ASP A 280 -6.26 9.82 -18.55
CA ASP A 280 -7.13 10.97 -18.73
C ASP A 280 -6.47 12.01 -19.64
N GLU A 281 -7.03 12.15 -20.85
CA GLU A 281 -6.57 13.08 -21.89
C GLU A 281 -7.11 14.50 -21.71
N ASP A 282 -8.09 14.71 -20.83
CA ASP A 282 -8.66 16.02 -20.52
C ASP A 282 -8.04 16.64 -19.24
N GLN A 283 -6.94 16.06 -18.76
CA GLN A 283 -6.30 16.39 -17.48
C GLN A 283 -4.97 17.17 -17.64
N GLU A 284 -4.68 18.05 -16.67
CA GLU A 284 -3.38 18.70 -16.53
C GLU A 284 -2.46 17.86 -15.62
N TYR A 285 -1.22 17.66 -16.08
CA TYR A 285 -0.16 16.93 -15.37
C TYR A 285 1.02 17.84 -15.06
N ILE A 286 1.80 17.46 -14.04
CA ILE A 286 2.99 18.18 -13.60
C ILE A 286 4.17 17.23 -13.42
N LEU A 287 5.29 17.56 -14.05
CA LEU A 287 6.61 17.00 -13.75
C LEU A 287 7.36 18.00 -12.87
N SER A 288 7.94 17.56 -11.77
CA SER A 288 8.81 18.38 -10.94
C SER A 288 10.02 17.62 -10.42
N ALA A 289 11.05 18.36 -10.04
CA ALA A 289 12.26 17.83 -9.42
C ALA A 289 12.98 18.92 -8.61
N TYR A 290 13.82 18.51 -7.67
CA TYR A 290 14.87 19.37 -7.12
C TYR A 290 16.13 19.21 -7.97
N VAL A 291 16.73 20.34 -8.36
CA VAL A 291 17.94 20.37 -9.19
C VAL A 291 19.03 21.20 -8.54
N LYS A 292 20.28 20.82 -8.80
CA LYS A 292 21.46 21.55 -8.32
C LYS A 292 22.52 21.59 -9.42
N THR A 293 23.07 22.77 -9.63
CA THR A 293 24.02 23.15 -10.68
C THR A 293 25.05 24.12 -10.09
N SER A 294 26.24 24.12 -10.67
CA SER A 294 27.34 25.01 -10.33
C SER A 294 27.00 26.50 -10.49
N ALA A 295 27.83 27.35 -9.89
CA ALA A 295 27.85 28.76 -10.22
C ALA A 295 28.26 28.97 -11.69
N ASN A 296 27.62 29.91 -12.38
CA ASN A 296 27.85 30.18 -13.81
C ASN A 296 27.50 29.06 -14.79
N PHE A 297 26.78 28.01 -14.33
CA PHE A 297 26.21 26.98 -15.21
C PHE A 297 25.42 27.55 -16.41
N GLY A 298 24.81 28.74 -16.28
CA GLY A 298 24.00 29.34 -17.34
C GLY A 298 22.71 28.56 -17.62
N ASN A 299 22.00 28.92 -18.69
CA ASN A 299 20.73 28.30 -19.09
C ASN A 299 20.97 27.02 -19.90
N ASN A 300 21.65 26.04 -19.30
CA ASN A 300 22.22 24.88 -19.98
C ASN A 300 21.63 23.54 -19.52
N ALA A 301 20.43 23.52 -18.98
CA ALA A 301 19.70 22.28 -18.73
C ALA A 301 18.19 22.47 -18.88
N ASN A 302 17.46 21.36 -18.97
CA ASN A 302 16.02 21.37 -19.19
C ASN A 302 15.32 20.25 -18.41
N LEU A 303 14.20 20.57 -17.78
CA LEU A 303 13.17 19.60 -17.35
C LEU A 303 12.10 19.55 -18.43
N ILE A 304 11.81 18.38 -18.99
CA ILE A 304 11.06 18.24 -20.24
C ILE A 304 9.90 17.26 -20.06
N ILE A 305 8.74 17.62 -20.62
CA ILE A 305 7.67 16.69 -20.95
C ILE A 305 7.52 16.71 -22.47
N GLN A 306 7.76 15.57 -23.13
CA GLN A 306 7.34 15.37 -24.52
C GLN A 306 5.94 14.77 -24.52
N VAL A 307 5.11 15.26 -25.44
CA VAL A 307 3.80 14.66 -25.76
C VAL A 307 3.96 13.89 -27.06
N VAL A 308 3.57 12.63 -27.06
CA VAL A 308 3.78 11.69 -28.17
C VAL A 308 2.42 11.08 -28.53
N ASP A 309 2.11 11.01 -29.81
CA ASP A 309 0.95 10.30 -30.32
C ASP A 309 1.11 8.80 -30.03
N GLU A 310 0.15 8.20 -29.30
CA GLU A 310 0.22 6.81 -28.87
C GLU A 310 0.27 5.84 -30.06
N THR A 311 -0.45 6.13 -31.14
CA THR A 311 -0.61 5.21 -32.28
C THR A 311 0.60 5.25 -33.20
N THR A 312 1.13 6.44 -33.48
CA THR A 312 2.16 6.68 -34.49
C THR A 312 3.54 6.89 -33.90
N SER A 313 3.65 7.05 -32.57
CA SER A 313 4.88 7.41 -31.86
C SER A 313 5.50 8.72 -32.35
N THR A 314 4.70 9.60 -32.97
CA THR A 314 5.16 10.91 -33.45
C THR A 314 5.13 11.93 -32.31
N GLN A 315 6.13 12.80 -32.24
CA GLN A 315 6.16 13.86 -31.22
C GLN A 315 5.16 14.96 -31.58
N LEU A 316 4.20 15.19 -30.68
CA LEU A 316 3.18 16.24 -30.78
C LEU A 316 3.58 17.51 -30.03
N GLY A 317 4.31 17.36 -28.92
CA GLY A 317 4.69 18.47 -28.04
C GLY A 317 6.08 18.29 -27.44
N TRP A 318 6.77 19.40 -27.21
CA TRP A 318 8.03 19.47 -26.47
C TRP A 318 7.97 20.66 -25.53
N LEU A 319 7.67 20.41 -24.25
CA LEU A 319 7.53 21.45 -23.25
C LEU A 319 8.70 21.37 -22.27
N ASN A 320 9.47 22.45 -22.12
CA ASN A 320 10.67 22.43 -21.30
C ASN A 320 10.79 23.63 -20.35
N THR A 321 11.12 23.38 -19.08
CA THR A 321 11.60 24.38 -18.13
C THR A 321 13.10 24.45 -18.20
N VAL A 322 13.60 25.62 -18.58
CA VAL A 322 15.05 25.90 -18.60
C VAL A 322 15.57 25.95 -17.17
N ILE A 323 16.62 25.17 -16.91
CA ILE A 323 17.33 25.12 -15.64
C ILE A 323 18.61 25.94 -15.79
N GLY A 324 18.75 26.91 -14.89
CA GLY A 324 19.86 27.85 -14.85
C GLY A 324 20.94 27.47 -13.82
N SER A 325 21.77 28.45 -13.47
CA SER A 325 22.65 28.38 -12.29
C SER A 325 21.83 28.42 -11.00
N THR A 326 22.07 27.43 -10.14
CA THR A 326 21.50 27.34 -8.78
C THR A 326 22.57 27.58 -7.70
N ASN A 327 23.82 27.82 -8.11
CA ASN A 327 24.95 28.15 -7.24
C ASN A 327 25.24 27.10 -6.16
N ASN A 328 25.12 25.83 -6.53
CA ASN A 328 25.29 24.65 -5.66
C ASN A 328 24.21 24.51 -4.57
N GLU A 329 23.07 25.18 -4.71
CA GLU A 329 21.89 24.99 -3.87
C GLU A 329 20.83 24.14 -4.58
N TRP A 330 20.05 23.39 -3.81
CA TRP A 330 18.92 22.65 -4.34
C TRP A 330 17.75 23.60 -4.62
N VAL A 331 17.27 23.61 -5.87
CA VAL A 331 16.17 24.46 -6.32
C VAL A 331 15.07 23.60 -6.93
N TYR A 332 13.83 23.85 -6.51
CA TYR A 332 12.66 23.20 -7.08
C TYR A 332 12.37 23.76 -8.47
N VAL A 333 12.13 22.88 -9.44
CA VAL A 333 11.72 23.21 -10.81
C VAL A 333 10.56 22.32 -11.23
N GLU A 334 9.67 22.86 -12.05
CA GLU A 334 8.49 22.14 -12.54
C GLU A 334 8.17 22.47 -13.98
N ARG A 335 7.42 21.57 -14.64
CA ARG A 335 6.88 21.72 -15.98
C ARG A 335 5.51 21.07 -16.02
N LYS A 336 4.50 21.83 -16.43
CA LYS A 336 3.13 21.35 -16.63
C LYS A 336 2.86 21.01 -18.09
N VAL A 337 1.91 20.12 -18.31
CA VAL A 337 1.29 19.85 -19.60
C VAL A 337 -0.22 19.74 -19.41
N ASP A 338 -0.97 20.47 -20.21
CA ASP A 338 -2.43 20.33 -20.33
C ASP A 338 -2.68 19.40 -21.52
N LEU A 339 -3.27 18.23 -21.29
CA LEU A 339 -3.52 17.27 -22.37
C LEU A 339 -4.78 17.61 -23.18
N SER A 340 -5.71 18.39 -22.63
CA SER A 340 -6.97 18.76 -23.30
C SER A 340 -6.76 19.58 -24.59
N GLN A 341 -5.56 20.10 -24.80
CA GLN A 341 -5.16 20.80 -26.02
C GLN A 341 -4.80 19.85 -27.18
N TYR A 342 -4.62 18.56 -26.93
CA TYR A 342 -4.27 17.55 -27.93
C TYR A 342 -5.51 16.74 -28.32
N THR A 343 -5.66 16.47 -29.61
CA THR A 343 -6.83 15.74 -30.16
C THR A 343 -6.58 14.25 -30.37
N ASN A 344 -5.38 13.79 -30.02
CA ASN A 344 -4.87 12.45 -30.29
C ASN A 344 -4.69 11.74 -28.96
N ASP A 345 -4.85 10.41 -28.96
CA ASP A 345 -4.44 9.60 -27.81
C ASP A 345 -2.95 9.81 -27.53
N CYS A 346 -2.63 10.19 -26.29
CA CYS A 346 -1.30 10.68 -25.93
C CYS A 346 -0.55 9.71 -25.03
N LYS A 347 0.77 9.64 -25.23
CA LYS A 347 1.76 9.17 -24.26
C LYS A 347 2.68 10.32 -23.91
N LEU A 348 3.28 10.24 -22.73
CA LEU A 348 4.27 11.19 -22.27
C LEU A 348 5.65 10.58 -22.27
N LYS A 349 6.65 11.42 -22.50
CA LYS A 349 8.05 11.11 -22.21
C LYS A 349 8.61 12.16 -21.27
N LEU A 350 8.94 11.74 -20.07
CA LEU A 350 9.45 12.59 -19.00
C LEU A 350 10.98 12.58 -19.07
N GLU A 351 11.61 13.74 -19.17
CA GLU A 351 13.06 13.81 -19.34
C GLU A 351 13.73 14.94 -18.56
N VAL A 352 15.01 14.73 -18.27
CA VAL A 352 15.94 15.78 -17.90
C VAL A 352 17.10 15.79 -18.88
N TRP A 353 17.53 16.95 -19.34
CA TRP A 353 18.62 17.07 -20.31
C TRP A 353 19.62 18.13 -19.88
N ASN A 354 20.88 17.72 -19.68
CA ASN A 354 22.00 18.62 -19.45
C ASN A 354 22.72 18.90 -20.77
N ILE A 355 22.65 20.14 -21.24
CA ILE A 355 23.34 20.61 -22.45
C ILE A 355 24.60 21.41 -22.15
N HIS A 356 25.01 21.46 -20.88
CA HIS A 356 26.25 22.12 -20.52
C HIS A 356 27.44 21.38 -21.12
N GLY A 357 28.40 22.12 -21.68
CA GLY A 357 29.52 21.55 -22.40
C GLY A 357 30.50 20.76 -21.53
N THR A 358 30.58 21.07 -20.24
CA THR A 358 31.65 20.58 -19.34
C THR A 358 31.25 20.33 -17.89
N GLU A 359 30.01 20.64 -17.48
CA GLU A 359 29.61 20.60 -16.07
C GLU A 359 28.41 19.68 -15.91
N ASP A 360 28.43 18.92 -14.83
CA ASP A 360 27.36 17.99 -14.47
C ASP A 360 26.24 18.73 -13.73
N MET A 361 25.04 18.16 -13.73
CA MET A 361 23.89 18.60 -12.95
C MET A 361 23.47 17.48 -12.00
N ALA A 362 22.92 17.84 -10.84
CA ALA A 362 22.29 16.92 -9.91
C ALA A 362 20.77 17.08 -9.96
N VAL A 363 20.04 15.97 -9.92
CA VAL A 363 18.57 15.88 -9.90
C VAL A 363 18.16 14.95 -8.79
N ASP A 364 17.16 15.34 -8.01
CA ASP A 364 16.62 14.57 -6.89
C ASP A 364 15.11 14.85 -6.73
N GLU A 365 14.40 14.01 -5.99
CA GLU A 365 12.94 14.13 -5.74
C GLU A 365 12.13 14.41 -7.02
N LEU A 366 12.31 13.56 -8.04
CA LEU A 366 11.53 13.66 -9.28
C LEU A 366 10.12 13.13 -9.04
N ARG A 367 9.12 13.91 -9.44
CA ARG A 367 7.69 13.65 -9.22
C ARG A 367 6.91 13.90 -10.49
N PHE A 368 5.93 13.04 -10.77
CA PHE A 368 4.99 13.20 -11.85
C PHE A 368 3.61 12.70 -11.46
N GLY A 369 2.58 13.43 -11.87
CA GLY A 369 1.18 13.02 -11.75
C GLY A 369 0.21 14.14 -12.15
N PRO A 370 -1.11 13.90 -12.05
CA PRO A 370 -2.14 14.92 -12.19
C PRO A 370 -1.87 16.12 -11.26
N VAL A 371 -2.23 17.33 -11.68
CA VAL A 371 -1.96 18.56 -10.90
C VAL A 371 -2.72 18.61 -9.57
N ASP A 372 -3.85 17.93 -9.46
CA ASP A 372 -4.64 17.80 -8.23
C ASP A 372 -4.24 16.57 -7.39
N ALA A 373 -3.24 15.82 -7.83
CA ALA A 373 -2.69 14.71 -7.07
C ALA A 373 -1.91 15.18 -5.84
N GLN A 374 -2.06 14.47 -4.73
CA GLN A 374 -1.28 14.69 -3.51
C GLN A 374 -0.21 13.61 -3.39
N LEU A 375 1.01 13.97 -3.79
CA LEU A 375 2.14 13.06 -3.86
C LEU A 375 3.05 13.20 -2.63
N SER A 376 3.18 12.12 -1.86
CA SER A 376 4.16 12.00 -0.78
C SER A 376 5.24 10.99 -1.15
N THR A 377 6.51 11.32 -0.92
CA THR A 377 7.65 10.42 -1.17
C THR A 377 8.37 10.04 0.12
N TYR A 378 9.09 8.92 0.07
CA TYR A 378 9.81 8.33 1.19
C TYR A 378 11.15 7.75 0.74
N THR A 379 12.20 8.01 1.51
CA THR A 379 13.48 7.29 1.44
C THR A 379 13.64 6.44 2.68
N TYR A 380 14.44 5.38 2.58
CA TYR A 380 14.64 4.39 3.65
C TYR A 380 16.11 4.05 3.82
N GLU A 381 16.44 3.70 5.06
CA GLU A 381 17.54 2.80 5.36
C GLU A 381 16.94 1.40 5.62
N PRO A 382 17.19 0.40 4.75
CA PRO A 382 16.62 -0.93 4.89
C PRO A 382 16.83 -1.52 6.28
N LEU A 383 15.80 -2.18 6.82
CA LEU A 383 15.75 -2.76 8.16
C LEU A 383 15.75 -1.75 9.34
N LYS A 384 15.91 -0.45 9.09
CA LYS A 384 15.76 0.59 10.12
C LYS A 384 14.46 1.37 9.99
N GLY A 385 14.21 1.97 8.83
CA GLY A 385 13.00 2.75 8.59
C GLY A 385 13.20 3.89 7.60
N ILE A 386 12.22 4.79 7.57
CA ILE A 386 12.20 5.97 6.70
C ILE A 386 13.31 6.92 7.13
N THR A 387 14.17 7.37 6.21
CA THR A 387 15.24 8.36 6.45
C THR A 387 14.83 9.78 6.04
N SER A 388 13.96 9.91 5.04
CA SER A 388 13.35 11.20 4.69
C SER A 388 11.95 11.01 4.11
N GLN A 389 11.14 12.05 4.25
CA GLN A 389 9.80 12.15 3.70
C GLN A 389 9.62 13.54 3.11
N VAL A 390 9.00 13.64 1.94
CA VAL A 390 8.60 14.93 1.39
C VAL A 390 7.10 14.91 1.09
N SER A 391 6.35 15.77 1.76
CA SER A 391 4.89 15.84 1.70
C SER A 391 4.37 16.47 0.39
N PRO A 392 3.04 16.47 0.15
CA PRO A 392 2.47 17.04 -1.08
C PRO A 392 2.72 18.54 -1.25
N ASP A 393 2.89 19.26 -0.15
CA ASP A 393 3.26 20.69 -0.10
C ASP A 393 4.78 20.94 -0.20
N LEU A 394 5.53 19.92 -0.65
CA LEU A 394 6.98 19.95 -0.89
C LEU A 394 7.84 20.18 0.37
N ARG A 395 7.28 20.00 1.57
CA ARG A 395 8.05 20.10 2.81
C ARG A 395 8.78 18.81 3.11
N LYS A 396 10.10 18.90 3.25
CA LYS A 396 10.95 17.78 3.64
C LYS A 396 11.00 17.60 5.16
N LYS A 397 11.02 16.34 5.59
CA LYS A 397 11.45 15.91 6.92
C LYS A 397 12.54 14.87 6.79
N THR A 398 13.49 14.89 7.73
CA THR A 398 14.50 13.83 7.86
C THR A 398 14.39 13.15 9.22
N PHE A 399 14.70 11.87 9.24
CA PHE A 399 14.56 11.00 10.40
C PHE A 399 15.92 10.34 10.67
N GLU A 400 16.44 10.54 11.88
CA GLU A 400 17.69 9.94 12.32
C GLU A 400 17.39 8.88 13.37
N TYR A 401 18.11 7.76 13.31
CA TYR A 401 17.97 6.65 14.25
C TYR A 401 19.22 6.53 15.13
N ASP A 402 19.05 5.99 16.33
CA ASP A 402 20.19 5.57 17.15
C ASP A 402 20.79 4.24 16.67
N GLU A 403 21.86 3.79 17.31
CA GLU A 403 22.58 2.55 16.96
C GLU A 403 21.71 1.28 17.10
N PHE A 404 20.56 1.36 17.78
CA PHE A 404 19.61 0.27 17.94
C PHE A 404 18.43 0.37 16.96
N GLY A 405 18.46 1.29 16.00
CA GLY A 405 17.39 1.48 15.02
C GLY A 405 16.14 2.16 15.59
N ARG A 406 16.23 2.88 16.72
CA ARG A 406 15.10 3.62 17.29
C ARG A 406 15.15 5.08 16.85
N LEU A 407 13.98 5.66 16.55
CA LEU A 407 13.89 7.04 16.09
C LEU A 407 14.46 8.01 17.13
N LYS A 408 15.54 8.70 16.78
CA LYS A 408 16.26 9.60 17.66
C LYS A 408 15.90 11.06 17.41
N LEU A 409 15.91 11.51 16.16
CA LEU A 409 15.61 12.90 15.79
C LEU A 409 14.68 12.96 14.58
N VAL A 410 13.82 13.98 14.56
CA VAL A 410 13.10 14.42 13.38
C VAL A 410 13.46 15.87 13.12
N ARG A 411 13.87 16.19 11.89
CA ARG A 411 14.17 17.56 11.48
C ARG A 411 13.27 18.01 10.36
N ASP A 412 13.08 19.33 10.27
CA ASP A 412 12.49 19.96 9.08
C ASP A 412 13.55 20.14 7.97
N GLN A 413 13.10 20.70 6.84
CA GLN A 413 13.92 20.95 5.66
C GLN A 413 15.14 21.85 5.92
N ASP A 414 15.05 22.75 6.91
CA ASP A 414 16.10 23.71 7.26
C ASP A 414 17.09 23.11 8.29
N GLY A 415 16.87 21.85 8.68
CA GLY A 415 17.71 21.12 9.65
C GLY A 415 17.35 21.39 11.11
N ASN A 416 16.29 22.15 11.38
CA ASN A 416 15.86 22.40 12.76
C ASN A 416 15.22 21.14 13.34
N ILE A 417 15.51 20.88 14.62
CA ILE A 417 14.95 19.72 15.33
C ILE A 417 13.48 20.01 15.63
N GLN A 418 12.59 19.20 15.05
CA GLN A 418 11.16 19.21 15.32
C GLN A 418 10.81 18.26 16.47
N SER A 419 11.57 17.18 16.63
CA SER A 419 11.42 16.22 17.74
C SER A 419 12.73 15.53 18.07
N ALA A 420 12.94 15.20 19.35
CA ALA A 420 14.09 14.45 19.84
C ALA A 420 13.66 13.45 20.93
N ASN A 421 14.03 12.18 20.74
CA ASN A 421 13.74 11.11 21.70
C ASN A 421 15.00 10.69 22.46
N GLN A 422 14.84 10.42 23.75
CA GLN A 422 15.89 9.86 24.61
C GLN A 422 15.39 8.55 25.22
N TYR A 423 16.22 7.51 25.13
CA TYR A 423 15.88 6.18 25.60
C TYR A 423 16.78 5.80 26.78
N HIS A 424 16.17 5.48 27.93
CA HIS A 424 16.87 5.02 29.12
C HIS A 424 16.60 3.54 29.37
N TYR A 425 17.65 2.76 29.55
CA TYR A 425 17.52 1.39 30.03
C TYR A 425 17.36 1.39 31.55
N ARG A 426 16.46 0.54 32.05
CA ARG A 426 16.46 0.20 33.47
C ARG A 426 17.69 -0.70 33.73
N PRO A 427 18.54 -0.37 34.72
CA PRO A 427 19.71 -1.16 35.07
C PRO A 427 19.39 -2.61 35.42
#